data_AF-A0A0F9PVR3-F1
#
_entry.id   AF-A0A0F9PVR3-F1
#
_cell.length_a   1.000
_cell.length_b   1.000
_cell.length_c   1.000
_cell.angle_alpha   90.00
_cell.angle_beta   90.00
_cell.angle_gamma   90.00
#
_symmetry.space_group_name_H-M   'P 1'
#
loop_
_entity.id
_entity.type
_entity.pdbx_description
1 polymer ?
#
loop_
_entity_poly.entity_id
_entity_poly.type
_entity_poly.pdbx_seq_one_letter_code
_entity_poly.pdbx_strand_id
1 'polypeptide(L)'
;MMTSVFHQLEQDVRDMRQREQGIGFMMRQGVEMIDPTDKEKAARINAAKESLIDFTKYTFPTYKADPFHEHVAGGLDNVVKGVEGWDRLMLFAPPQHGKSALVSTHLPPFWLGHNPDLPVALVSYGGRLA
;
A
#
# COMPACT_ATOMS: atom_id res chain seq x y z
N MET A 1 -41.85 41.09 24.06
CA MET A 1 -40.79 40.07 24.14
C MET A 1 -40.87 38.97 23.08
N MET A 2 -42.00 38.75 22.37
CA MET A 2 -42.09 37.69 21.33
C MET A 2 -41.55 38.07 19.94
N THR A 3 -41.39 39.36 19.62
CA THR A 3 -40.94 39.82 18.28
C THR A 3 -39.44 39.61 18.03
N SER A 4 -38.62 39.64 19.09
CA SER A 4 -37.15 39.50 19.00
C SER A 4 -36.72 38.07 18.67
N VAL A 5 -37.46 37.07 19.14
CA VAL A 5 -37.10 35.65 18.95
C VAL A 5 -37.41 35.22 17.52
N PHE A 6 -38.52 35.69 16.94
CA PHE A 6 -38.87 35.42 15.55
C PHE A 6 -37.91 36.08 14.56
N HIS A 7 -37.44 37.30 14.85
CA HIS A 7 -36.45 37.98 14.00
C HIS A 7 -35.09 37.27 14.03
N GLN A 8 -34.67 36.76 15.19
CA GLN A 8 -33.43 35.99 15.31
C GLN A 8 -33.52 34.65 14.55
N LEU A 9 -34.64 33.93 14.65
CA LEU A 9 -34.88 32.69 13.92
C LEU A 9 -34.86 32.89 12.39
N GLU A 10 -35.41 33.99 11.89
CA GLU A 10 -35.35 34.27 10.45
C GLU A 10 -33.93 34.63 9.97
N GLN A 11 -33.14 35.33 10.78
CA GLN A 11 -31.74 35.62 10.46
C GLN A 11 -30.91 34.34 10.47
N ASP A 12 -31.09 33.48 11.47
CA ASP A 12 -30.37 32.21 11.57
C ASP A 12 -30.73 31.26 10.41
N VAL A 13 -32.00 31.19 10.01
CA VAL A 13 -32.44 30.37 8.85
C VAL A 13 -31.90 30.92 7.53
N ARG A 14 -31.77 32.26 7.38
CA ARG A 14 -31.14 32.87 6.19
C ARG A 14 -29.64 32.59 6.15
N ASP A 15 -28.96 32.70 7.28
CA ASP A 15 -27.54 32.36 7.40
C ASP A 15 -27.27 30.86 7.17
N MET A 16 -28.16 29.98 7.64
CA MET A 16 -28.08 28.54 7.36
C MET A 16 -28.19 28.25 5.87
N ARG A 17 -29.14 28.88 5.15
CA ARG A 17 -29.25 28.71 3.69
C ARG A 17 -28.05 29.25 2.93
N GLN A 18 -27.39 30.31 3.39
CA GLN A 18 -26.17 30.81 2.75
C GLN A 18 -24.96 29.91 2.98
N ARG A 19 -24.86 29.25 4.14
CA ARG A 19 -23.83 28.23 4.42
C ARG A 19 -24.00 26.99 3.53
N GLU A 20 -25.23 26.55 3.28
CA GLU A 20 -25.52 25.41 2.39
C GLU A 20 -25.21 25.71 0.91
N GLN A 21 -25.37 26.97 0.47
CA GLN A 21 -25.04 27.40 -0.89
C GLN A 21 -23.53 27.36 -1.18
N GLY A 22 -22.67 27.50 -0.16
CA GLY A 22 -21.22 27.32 -0.30
C GLY A 22 -20.82 25.87 -0.56
N ILE A 23 -21.51 24.92 0.09
CA ILE A 23 -21.26 23.47 -0.06
C ILE A 23 -21.73 22.99 -1.44
N GLY A 24 -22.87 23.51 -1.92
CA GLY A 24 -23.37 23.26 -3.27
C GLY A 24 -22.48 23.82 -4.38
N PHE A 25 -21.77 24.93 -4.13
CA PHE A 25 -20.79 25.50 -5.05
C PHE A 25 -19.48 24.69 -5.07
N MET A 26 -19.02 24.22 -3.90
CA MET A 26 -17.83 23.36 -3.77
C MET A 26 -18.01 21.99 -4.44
N MET A 27 -19.23 21.43 -4.45
CA MET A 27 -19.52 20.16 -5.14
C MET A 27 -19.62 20.29 -6.66
N ARG A 28 -19.82 21.51 -7.19
CA ARG A 28 -20.02 21.76 -8.63
C ARG A 28 -18.70 22.01 -9.38
N GLN A 29 -17.61 22.25 -8.65
CA GLN A 29 -16.25 22.33 -9.19
C GLN A 29 -15.43 21.17 -8.62
N GLY A 30 -15.51 20.00 -9.27
CA GLY A 30 -14.79 18.80 -8.87
C GLY A 30 -13.26 18.95 -8.99
N VAL A 31 -12.64 19.52 -7.98
CA VAL A 31 -11.22 19.32 -7.67
C VAL A 31 -11.15 18.87 -6.21
N GLU A 32 -11.01 17.56 -6.06
CA GLU A 32 -11.06 16.82 -4.81
C GLU A 32 -10.09 17.38 -3.75
N MET A 33 -10.63 17.68 -2.57
CA MET A 33 -9.87 17.62 -1.32
C MET A 33 -9.58 16.16 -1.00
N ILE A 34 -8.54 15.59 -1.62
CA ILE A 34 -7.96 14.34 -1.12
C ILE A 34 -7.12 14.71 0.10
N ASP A 35 -7.48 14.16 1.27
CA ASP A 35 -6.66 14.24 2.49
C ASP A 35 -5.22 13.82 2.14
N PRO A 36 -4.19 14.64 2.46
CA PRO A 36 -2.79 14.27 2.24
C PRO A 36 -2.45 12.85 2.71
N THR A 37 -3.10 12.41 3.79
CA THR A 37 -2.98 11.07 4.38
C THR A 37 -3.45 9.96 3.43
N ASP A 38 -4.47 10.23 2.60
CA ASP A 38 -4.96 9.30 1.59
C ASP A 38 -4.03 9.22 0.38
N LYS A 39 -3.44 10.35 -0.03
CA LYS A 39 -2.43 10.36 -1.11
C LYS A 39 -1.17 9.59 -0.71
N GLU A 40 -0.69 9.80 0.51
CA GLU A 40 0.48 9.10 1.04
C GLU A 40 0.22 7.59 1.17
N LYS A 41 -0.95 7.20 1.66
CA LYS A 41 -1.36 5.80 1.75
C LYS A 41 -1.44 5.16 0.36
N ALA A 42 -2.05 5.84 -0.61
CA ALA A 42 -2.12 5.36 -1.99
C ALA A 42 -0.72 5.20 -2.60
N ALA A 43 0.19 6.14 -2.37
CA ALA A 43 1.57 6.06 -2.83
C ALA A 43 2.30 4.83 -2.25
N ARG A 44 2.14 4.57 -0.94
CA ARG A 44 2.72 3.39 -0.29
C ARG A 44 2.15 2.07 -0.82
N ILE A 45 0.85 2.03 -1.09
CA ILE A 45 0.20 0.85 -1.70
C ILE A 45 0.74 0.62 -3.11
N ASN A 46 0.89 1.68 -3.91
CA ASN A 46 1.42 1.56 -5.26
C ASN A 46 2.87 1.08 -5.26
N ALA A 47 3.71 1.61 -4.36
CA ALA A 47 5.09 1.12 -4.19
C ALA A 47 5.12 -0.37 -3.78
N ALA A 48 4.25 -0.76 -2.83
CA ALA A 48 4.13 -2.14 -2.37
C ALA A 48 3.64 -3.13 -3.43
N LYS A 49 2.98 -2.66 -4.50
CA LYS A 49 2.63 -3.49 -5.66
C LYS A 49 3.77 -3.64 -6.65
N GLU A 50 4.77 -2.77 -6.60
CA GLU A 50 5.85 -2.74 -7.60
C GLU A 50 7.14 -3.38 -7.10
N SER A 51 7.34 -3.49 -5.80
CA SER A 51 8.56 -4.09 -5.26
C SER A 51 8.32 -4.92 -4.02
N LEU A 52 8.98 -6.08 -3.95
CA LEU A 52 8.96 -6.98 -2.80
C LEU A 52 9.48 -6.29 -1.53
N ILE A 53 10.47 -5.39 -1.63
CA ILE A 53 10.99 -4.73 -0.43
C ILE A 53 9.97 -3.74 0.14
N ASP A 54 9.26 -3.02 -0.72
CA ASP A 54 8.20 -2.10 -0.31
C ASP A 54 6.95 -2.84 0.14
N PHE A 55 6.62 -3.97 -0.50
CA PHE A 55 5.60 -4.90 -0.04
C PHE A 55 5.89 -5.37 1.39
N THR A 56 7.13 -5.77 1.64
CA THR A 56 7.58 -6.24 2.95
C THR A 56 7.48 -5.13 3.99
N LYS A 57 7.97 -3.91 3.69
CA LYS A 57 7.86 -2.75 4.59
C LYS A 57 6.41 -2.31 4.82
N TYR A 58 5.53 -2.49 3.84
CA TYR A 58 4.11 -2.15 3.94
C TYR A 58 3.36 -3.15 4.84
N THR A 59 3.57 -4.45 4.62
CA THR A 59 2.89 -5.53 5.35
C THR A 59 3.51 -5.82 6.72
N PHE A 60 4.80 -5.54 6.89
CA PHE A 60 5.54 -5.67 8.13
C PHE A 60 6.33 -4.38 8.44
N PRO A 61 5.67 -3.33 9.00
CA PRO A 61 6.28 -2.01 9.20
C PRO A 61 7.52 -1.96 10.10
N THR A 62 7.74 -2.99 10.92
CA THR A 62 8.94 -3.11 11.77
C THR A 62 10.13 -3.75 11.04
N TYR A 63 9.97 -4.17 9.79
CA TYR A 63 11.05 -4.71 8.98
C TYR A 63 12.13 -3.66 8.73
N LYS A 64 13.38 -4.01 9.04
CA LYS A 64 14.55 -3.16 8.79
C LYS A 64 15.35 -3.74 7.63
N ALA A 65 15.14 -3.17 6.45
CA ALA A 65 15.92 -3.50 5.28
C ALA A 65 17.34 -2.93 5.40
N ASP A 66 18.28 -3.64 4.80
CA ASP A 66 19.66 -3.19 4.58
C ASP A 66 19.96 -3.33 3.08
N PRO A 67 21.14 -2.89 2.60
CA PRO A 67 21.47 -2.99 1.18
C PRO A 67 21.45 -4.42 0.63
N PHE A 68 21.72 -5.43 1.47
CA PHE A 68 21.63 -6.83 1.06
C PHE A 68 20.17 -7.22 0.81
N HIS A 69 19.25 -6.85 1.71
CA HIS A 69 17.82 -7.11 1.53
C HIS A 69 17.27 -6.43 0.27
N GLU A 70 17.67 -5.19 0.01
CA GLU A 70 17.26 -4.45 -1.19
C GLU A 70 17.79 -5.12 -2.47
N HIS A 71 19.04 -5.57 -2.47
CA HIS A 71 19.62 -6.27 -3.61
C HIS A 71 18.93 -7.61 -3.89
N VAL A 72 18.67 -8.41 -2.84
CA VAL A 72 17.96 -9.68 -2.96
C VAL A 72 16.54 -9.46 -3.46
N ALA A 73 15.82 -8.48 -2.90
CA ALA A 73 14.45 -8.16 -3.31
C ALA A 73 14.38 -7.73 -4.78
N GLY A 74 15.32 -6.91 -5.25
CA GLY A 74 15.36 -6.50 -6.67
C GLY A 74 15.57 -7.67 -7.63
N GLY A 75 16.41 -8.64 -7.26
CA GLY A 75 16.58 -9.87 -8.03
C GLY A 75 15.32 -10.74 -8.07
N LEU A 76 14.61 -10.84 -6.94
CA LEU A 76 13.34 -11.55 -6.84
C LEU A 76 12.22 -10.85 -7.60
N ASP A 77 12.18 -9.52 -7.60
CA ASP A 77 11.22 -8.71 -8.37
C ASP A 77 11.33 -9.00 -9.86
N ASN A 78 12.55 -9.14 -10.39
CA ASN A 78 12.76 -9.50 -11.80
C ASN A 78 12.18 -10.89 -12.15
N VAL A 79 12.31 -11.87 -11.24
CA VAL A 79 11.72 -13.20 -11.40
C VAL A 79 10.20 -13.13 -11.36
N VAL A 80 9.63 -12.43 -10.38
CA VAL A 80 8.17 -12.26 -10.22
C VAL A 80 7.54 -11.60 -11.43
N LYS A 81 8.22 -10.59 -12.01
CA LYS A 81 7.75 -9.82 -13.17
C LYS A 81 8.06 -10.49 -14.52
N GLY A 82 8.78 -11.61 -14.53
CA GLY A 82 9.15 -12.31 -15.77
C GLY A 82 10.04 -11.47 -16.69
N VAL A 83 11.01 -10.73 -16.13
CA VAL A 83 11.99 -9.98 -16.92
C VAL A 83 12.78 -10.96 -17.79
N GLU A 84 13.00 -10.62 -19.07
CA GLU A 84 13.72 -11.49 -20.01
C GLU A 84 15.08 -11.93 -19.45
N GLY A 85 15.32 -13.24 -19.40
CA GLY A 85 16.54 -13.84 -18.83
C GLY A 85 16.52 -14.04 -17.30
N TRP A 86 15.43 -13.70 -16.61
CA TRP A 86 15.27 -13.87 -15.15
C TRP A 86 14.30 -14.99 -14.76
N ASP A 87 14.25 -16.06 -15.55
CA ASP A 87 13.35 -17.20 -15.27
C ASP A 87 13.75 -18.00 -14.02
N ARG A 88 15.02 -17.91 -13.62
CA ARG A 88 15.60 -18.67 -12.50
C ARG A 88 16.62 -17.84 -11.74
N LEU A 89 16.53 -17.86 -10.41
CA LEU A 89 17.48 -17.20 -9.52
C LEU A 89 18.01 -18.19 -8.48
N MET A 90 19.32 -18.19 -8.26
CA MET A 90 19.95 -18.88 -7.14
C MET A 90 20.54 -17.86 -6.17
N LEU A 91 20.10 -17.91 -4.90
CA LEU A 91 20.58 -17.01 -3.85
C LEU A 91 21.62 -17.71 -2.95
N PHE A 92 22.89 -17.32 -3.10
CA PHE A 92 23.98 -17.78 -2.23
C PHE A 92 24.29 -16.73 -1.16
N ALA A 93 23.83 -16.95 0.07
CA ALA A 93 24.09 -16.04 1.17
C ALA A 93 24.27 -16.77 2.51
N PRO A 94 25.10 -16.23 3.44
CA PRO A 94 25.42 -16.92 4.68
C PRO A 94 24.20 -17.07 5.61
N PRO A 95 24.28 -17.92 6.64
CA PRO A 95 23.22 -18.04 7.65
C PRO A 95 22.87 -16.70 8.32
N GLN A 96 21.63 -16.52 8.76
CA GLN A 96 21.15 -15.34 9.52
C GLN A 96 21.13 -14.00 8.76
N HIS A 97 21.26 -13.99 7.43
CA HIS A 97 21.22 -12.77 6.61
C HIS A 97 19.80 -12.36 6.18
N GLY A 98 18.76 -12.74 6.92
CA GLY A 98 17.37 -12.39 6.56
C GLY A 98 16.83 -12.98 5.25
N LYS A 99 17.64 -13.76 4.49
CA LYS A 99 17.24 -14.35 3.20
C LYS A 99 15.93 -15.15 3.26
N SER A 100 15.73 -15.94 4.32
CA SER A 100 14.52 -16.75 4.47
C SER A 100 13.28 -15.89 4.74
N ALA A 101 13.44 -14.74 5.40
CA ALA A 101 12.31 -13.82 5.58
C ALA A 101 11.81 -13.32 4.22
N LEU A 102 12.71 -12.87 3.34
CA LEU A 102 12.31 -12.44 1.99
C LEU A 102 11.80 -13.62 1.14
N VAL A 103 12.55 -14.71 1.04
CA VAL A 103 12.28 -15.80 0.08
C VAL A 103 11.15 -16.73 0.53
N SER A 104 11.09 -17.09 1.81
CA SER A 104 10.14 -18.10 2.30
C SER A 104 8.87 -17.46 2.89
N THR A 105 8.97 -16.23 3.42
CA THR A 105 7.82 -15.58 4.09
C THR A 105 7.14 -14.55 3.21
N HIS A 106 7.89 -13.59 2.64
CA HIS A 106 7.29 -12.44 1.94
C HIS A 106 7.10 -12.65 0.44
N LEU A 107 7.96 -13.44 -0.21
CA LEU A 107 7.87 -13.71 -1.64
C LEU A 107 6.61 -14.49 -2.04
N PRO A 108 6.17 -15.56 -1.34
CA PRO A 108 4.99 -16.32 -1.78
C PRO A 108 3.70 -15.48 -1.86
N PRO A 109 3.31 -14.67 -0.85
CA PRO A 109 2.13 -13.82 -1.00
C PRO A 109 2.31 -12.72 -2.04
N PHE A 110 3.53 -12.18 -2.21
CA PHE A 110 3.83 -11.22 -3.28
C PHE A 110 3.68 -11.86 -4.67
N TRP A 111 4.22 -13.07 -4.86
CA TRP A 111 4.08 -13.86 -6.08
C TRP A 111 2.61 -14.06 -6.44
N LEU A 112 1.76 -14.47 -5.49
CA LEU A 112 0.33 -14.67 -5.72
C LEU A 112 -0.40 -13.38 -6.12
N GLY A 113 0.06 -12.22 -5.63
CA GLY A 113 -0.48 -10.92 -6.02
C GLY A 113 -0.17 -10.54 -7.47
N HIS A 114 0.97 -10.99 -8.00
CA HIS A 114 1.40 -10.72 -9.38
C HIS A 114 1.00 -11.82 -10.36
N ASN A 115 0.98 -13.07 -9.92
CA ASN A 115 0.83 -14.26 -10.73
C ASN A 115 -0.28 -15.16 -10.16
N PRO A 116 -1.55 -14.69 -10.12
CA PRO A 116 -2.64 -15.39 -9.44
C PRO A 116 -2.98 -16.76 -10.06
N ASP A 117 -2.69 -16.92 -11.34
CA ASP A 117 -2.97 -18.16 -12.09
C ASP A 117 -1.80 -19.15 -12.05
N LEU A 118 -0.64 -18.75 -11.50
CA LEU A 118 0.54 -19.60 -11.42
C LEU A 118 0.67 -20.25 -10.03
N PRO A 119 0.94 -21.57 -9.97
CA PRO A 119 1.14 -22.24 -8.69
C PRO A 119 2.42 -21.74 -8.01
N VAL A 120 2.41 -21.74 -6.68
CA VAL A 120 3.59 -21.47 -5.84
C VAL A 120 3.85 -22.69 -4.94
N ALA A 121 5.11 -23.07 -4.80
CA ALA A 121 5.53 -24.15 -3.92
C ALA A 121 6.76 -23.73 -3.12
N LEU A 122 6.71 -23.97 -1.81
CA LEU A 122 7.87 -23.90 -0.93
C LEU A 122 8.38 -25.32 -0.68
N VAL A 123 9.68 -25.52 -0.89
CA VAL A 123 10.32 -26.83 -0.74
C VAL A 123 11.52 -26.67 0.17
N SER A 124 11.61 -27.56 1.16
CA SER A 124 12.73 -27.65 2.07
C SER A 124 13.03 -29.13 2.36
N TYR A 125 14.18 -29.38 2.98
CA TYR A 125 14.59 -30.75 3.34
C TYR A 125 13.63 -31.41 4.36
N GLY A 126 12.89 -30.64 5.17
CA GLY A 126 11.91 -31.18 6.11
C GLY A 126 10.72 -30.25 6.27
N GLY A 127 9.50 -30.79 6.22
CA GLY A 127 8.25 -30.01 6.10
C GLY A 127 7.96 -28.96 7.19
N ARG A 128 8.76 -28.87 8.26
CA ARG A 128 8.69 -27.79 9.26
C ARG A 128 9.45 -26.53 8.86
N LEU A 129 10.34 -26.63 7.87
CA LEU A 129 11.25 -25.56 7.42
C LEU A 129 10.76 -24.89 6.12
N ALA A 130 9.67 -25.41 5.53
CA ALA A 130 9.00 -24.85 4.36
C ALA A 130 7.75 -24.09 4.80
#